data_AF-A0A537YAA9-F1
#
_entry.id   AF-A0A537YAA9-F1
#
_cell.length_a   1.000
_cell.length_b   1.000
_cell.length_c   1.000
_cell.angle_alpha   90.00
_cell.angle_beta   90.00
_cell.angle_gamma   90.00
#
_symmetry.space_group_name_H-M   'P 1'
#
loop_
_entity.id
_entity.type
_entity.pdbx_description
1 polymer ?
#
loop_
_entity_poly.entity_id
_entity_poly.type
_entity_poly.pdbx_seq_one_letter_code
_entity_poly.pdbx_strand_id
1 'polypeptide(L)'
;LKANAVAAEESPGSLEEESVVAVVSDDAKRVTVTERVSTGAAGRPPVDQAAVIVSGGRGLQDPANFALVEALADELEQLPA
;
A
#
# COMPACT_ATOMS: atom_id res chain seq x y z
N LEU A 1 -8.58 14.92 -7.83
CA LEU A 1 -7.18 15.07 -7.37
C LEU A 1 -6.54 13.70 -7.34
N LYS A 2 -5.31 13.55 -7.83
CA LYS A 2 -4.59 12.27 -7.67
C LYS A 2 -4.16 12.15 -6.21
N ALA A 3 -4.22 10.95 -5.65
CA ALA A 3 -3.70 10.69 -4.31
C ALA A 3 -2.25 11.20 -4.21
N ASN A 4 -1.92 11.85 -3.10
CA ASN A 4 -0.61 12.47 -2.82
C ASN A 4 -0.20 13.60 -3.79
N ALA A 5 -1.13 14.18 -4.57
CA ALA A 5 -0.82 15.30 -5.47
C ALA A 5 -0.76 16.67 -4.77
N VAL A 6 -1.25 16.77 -3.53
CA VAL A 6 -1.23 17.98 -2.71
C VAL A 6 -0.62 17.62 -1.37
N ALA A 7 0.39 18.38 -0.93
CA ALA A 7 1.00 18.22 0.38
C ALA A 7 0.03 18.71 1.47
N ALA A 8 -0.10 17.94 2.55
CA ALA A 8 -0.84 18.40 3.71
C ALA A 8 -0.01 19.47 4.45
N GLU A 9 -0.65 20.56 4.83
CA GLU A 9 -0.05 21.63 5.63
C GLU A 9 -0.72 21.66 7.01
N GLU A 10 0.09 21.79 8.07
CA GLU A 10 -0.45 21.98 9.42
C GLU A 10 -1.11 23.35 9.52
N SER A 11 -2.40 23.37 9.85
CA SER A 11 -3.15 24.59 10.04
C SER A 11 -4.05 24.45 11.27
N PRO A 12 -3.84 25.26 12.33
CA PRO A 12 -4.77 25.30 13.45
C PRO A 12 -6.10 25.90 12.97
N GLY A 13 -7.15 25.09 12.94
CA GLY A 13 -8.49 25.51 12.54
C GLY A 13 -9.51 25.25 13.66
N SER A 14 -10.32 26.26 13.96
CA SER A 14 -11.58 26.05 14.67
C SER A 14 -12.64 25.78 13.61
N LEU A 15 -13.19 24.56 13.59
CA LEU A 15 -14.24 24.16 12.66
C LEU A 15 -15.59 24.20 13.38
N GLU A 16 -16.61 24.75 12.73
CA GLU A 16 -17.99 24.58 13.17
C GLU A 16 -18.50 23.23 12.66
N GLU A 17 -19.07 22.43 13.56
CA GLU A 17 -19.66 21.14 13.20
C GLU A 17 -21.08 21.35 12.66
N GLU A 18 -21.35 20.87 11.45
CA GLU A 18 -22.69 20.82 10.87
C GLU A 18 -23.14 19.36 10.72
N SER A 19 -24.21 18.99 11.42
CA SER A 19 -24.78 17.65 11.31
C SER A 19 -25.69 17.54 10.08
N VAL A 20 -25.25 16.83 9.05
CA VAL A 20 -26.05 16.54 7.86
C VAL A 20 -26.58 15.12 7.92
N VAL A 21 -27.90 14.96 7.87
CA VAL A 21 -28.56 13.64 7.79
C VAL A 21 -28.56 13.18 6.33
N ALA A 22 -27.62 12.30 5.97
CA ALA A 22 -27.57 11.70 4.64
C ALA A 22 -28.56 10.53 4.54
N VAL A 23 -29.52 10.63 3.62
CA VAL A 23 -30.45 9.54 3.29
C VAL A 23 -29.95 8.85 2.02
N VAL A 24 -29.62 7.56 2.13
CA VAL A 24 -29.19 6.72 1.01
C VAL A 24 -30.29 5.71 0.72
N SER A 25 -30.86 5.76 -0.49
CA SER A 25 -31.90 4.84 -0.93
C SER A 25 -31.39 3.41 -1.10
N ASP A 26 -32.30 2.43 -1.03
CA ASP A 26 -31.92 1.03 -1.22
C ASP A 26 -31.46 0.74 -2.65
N ASP A 27 -32.01 1.44 -3.64
CA ASP A 27 -31.53 1.43 -5.02
C ASP A 27 -30.06 1.88 -5.18
N ALA A 28 -29.50 2.61 -4.21
CA ALA A 28 -28.09 3.01 -4.21
C ALA A 28 -27.17 1.96 -3.55
N LYS A 29 -27.71 0.97 -2.84
CA LYS A 29 -26.97 -0.07 -2.11
C LYS A 29 -26.98 -1.42 -2.82
N ARG A 30 -26.75 -1.43 -4.14
CA ARG A 30 -26.85 -2.65 -4.97
C ARG A 30 -25.73 -3.65 -4.73
N VAL A 31 -24.63 -3.24 -4.10
CA VAL A 31 -23.44 -4.07 -3.90
C VAL A 31 -23.30 -4.43 -2.43
N THR A 32 -23.07 -5.72 -2.18
CA THR A 32 -22.79 -6.24 -0.84
C THR A 32 -21.34 -6.71 -0.78
N VAL A 33 -20.60 -6.26 0.24
CA VAL A 33 -19.26 -6.79 0.52
C VAL A 33 -19.44 -8.14 1.21
N THR A 34 -19.15 -9.22 0.50
CA THR A 34 -19.30 -10.60 1.01
C THR A 34 -18.11 -11.03 1.85
N GLU A 35 -16.91 -10.56 1.50
CA GLU A 35 -15.68 -10.92 2.19
C GLU A 35 -14.63 -9.81 2.01
N ARG A 36 -13.75 -9.65 3.01
CA ARG A 36 -12.51 -8.88 2.89
C ARG A 36 -11.34 -9.79 3.22
N VAL A 37 -10.53 -10.09 2.23
CA VAL A 37 -9.31 -10.90 2.40
C VAL A 37 -8.13 -9.96 2.58
N SER A 38 -7.47 -10.04 3.74
CA SER A 38 -6.16 -9.42 3.94
C SER A 38 -5.08 -10.38 3.44
N THR A 39 -4.20 -9.92 2.56
CA THR A 39 -2.98 -10.67 2.23
C THR A 39 -2.14 -10.86 3.49
N GLY A 40 -1.97 -12.11 3.92
CA GLY A 40 -1.17 -12.46 5.08
C GLY A 40 0.29 -12.06 4.90
N ALA A 41 0.97 -11.76 6.00
CA ALA A 41 2.40 -11.46 6.00
C ALA A 41 3.16 -12.62 5.34
N ALA A 42 3.88 -12.31 4.25
CA ALA A 42 4.83 -13.24 3.67
C ALA A 42 6.00 -13.45 4.65
N GLY A 43 6.78 -14.52 4.49
CA GLY A 43 7.92 -14.84 5.37
C GLY A 43 9.08 -13.83 5.35
N ARG A 44 8.92 -12.68 4.70
CA ARG A 44 9.88 -11.56 4.64
C ARG A 44 9.26 -10.31 5.28
N PRO A 45 10.07 -9.39 5.83
CA PRO A 45 9.56 -8.14 6.37
C PRO A 45 8.66 -7.41 5.37
N PRO A 46 7.61 -6.72 5.86
CA PRO A 46 6.75 -5.97 4.97
C PRO A 46 7.54 -4.79 4.36
N VAL A 47 7.23 -4.47 3.11
CA VAL A 47 8.01 -3.51 2.29
C VAL A 47 8.03 -2.09 2.85
N ASP A 48 7.09 -1.75 3.73
CA ASP A 48 7.01 -0.47 4.44
C ASP A 48 7.97 -0.38 5.63
N GLN A 49 8.52 -1.50 6.08
CA GLN A 49 9.45 -1.59 7.21
C GLN A 49 10.84 -2.11 6.83
N ALA A 50 11.06 -2.44 5.55
CA ALA A 50 12.34 -2.92 5.06
C ALA A 50 13.39 -1.80 5.06
N ALA A 51 14.60 -2.09 5.56
CA ALA A 51 15.72 -1.15 5.52
C ALA A 51 16.28 -0.96 4.10
N VAL A 52 16.24 -2.02 3.29
CA VAL A 52 16.68 -2.02 1.89
C VAL A 52 15.62 -2.74 1.05
N ILE A 53 15.28 -2.17 -0.11
CA ILE A 53 14.29 -2.71 -1.04
C ILE A 53 14.96 -2.93 -2.40
N VAL A 54 14.91 -4.15 -2.91
CA VAL A 54 15.35 -4.49 -4.28
C VAL A 54 14.13 -4.75 -5.14
N SER A 55 13.86 -3.90 -6.14
CA SER A 55 12.67 -4.01 -7.00
C SER A 55 12.99 -4.59 -8.37
N GLY A 56 12.29 -5.67 -8.75
CA GLY A 56 12.30 -6.23 -10.10
C GLY A 56 11.12 -5.74 -10.96
N GLY A 57 11.32 -5.56 -12.26
CA GLY A 57 10.28 -5.09 -13.19
C GLY A 57 10.41 -5.70 -14.58
N ARG A 58 9.67 -5.15 -15.56
CA ARG A 58 9.62 -5.67 -16.95
C ARG A 58 10.99 -5.84 -17.61
N GLY A 59 12.01 -5.09 -17.18
CA GLY A 59 13.38 -5.18 -17.69
C GLY A 59 14.06 -6.54 -17.45
N LEU A 60 13.53 -7.37 -16.55
CA LEU A 60 14.07 -8.72 -16.31
C LEU A 60 13.72 -9.71 -17.42
N GLN A 61 12.76 -9.39 -18.30
CA GLN A 61 12.33 -10.13 -19.50
C GLN A 61 11.74 -11.54 -19.26
N ASP A 62 12.31 -12.32 -18.33
CA ASP A 62 11.93 -13.68 -17.99
C ASP A 62 11.68 -13.80 -16.46
N PRO A 63 10.59 -14.42 -16.01
CA PRO A 63 10.34 -14.70 -14.60
C PRO A 63 11.48 -15.42 -13.88
N ALA A 64 12.24 -16.28 -14.56
CA ALA A 64 13.39 -16.98 -13.97
C ALA A 64 14.47 -16.01 -13.46
N ASN A 65 14.54 -14.80 -14.02
CA ASN A 65 15.50 -13.78 -13.61
C ASN A 65 15.13 -13.10 -12.28
N PHE A 66 13.93 -13.32 -11.73
CA PHE A 66 13.61 -12.85 -10.36
C PHE A 66 14.44 -13.55 -9.29
N ALA A 67 14.96 -14.75 -9.55
CA ALA A 67 15.89 -15.43 -8.65
C ALA A 67 17.14 -14.57 -8.37
N LEU A 68 17.58 -13.76 -9.33
CA LEU A 68 18.71 -12.83 -9.15
C LEU A 68 18.36 -11.67 -8.21
N VAL A 69 17.11 -11.17 -8.29
CA VAL A 69 16.60 -10.11 -7.43
C VAL A 69 16.49 -10.61 -5.99
N GLU A 70 15.99 -11.83 -5.81
CA GLU A 70 15.88 -12.47 -4.49
C GLU A 70 17.26 -12.76 -3.88
N ALA A 71 18.20 -13.30 -4.66
CA ALA A 71 19.57 -13.55 -4.20
C ALA A 71 20.27 -12.26 -3.76
N LEU A 72 20.12 -11.16 -4.53
CA LEU A 72 20.68 -9.87 -4.15
C LEU A 72 20.02 -9.31 -2.88
N ALA A 73 18.71 -9.46 -2.73
CA ALA A 73 18.01 -9.06 -1.51
C ALA A 73 18.53 -9.83 -0.28
N ASP A 74 18.73 -11.14 -0.41
CA ASP A 74 19.25 -12.01 0.66
C ASP A 74 20.69 -11.65 1.06
N GLU A 75 21.56 -11.33 0.09
CA GLU A 75 22.93 -10.92 0.38
C GLU A 75 22.99 -9.56 1.11
N LEU A 76 22.15 -8.60 0.70
CA LEU A 76 22.10 -7.28 1.33
C LEU A 76 21.46 -7.31 2.72
N GLU A 77 20.52 -8.21 2.95
CA GLU A 77 19.90 -8.43 4.27
C GLU A 77 20.89 -9.05 5.28
N GLN A 78 21.91 -9.77 4.81
CA GLN A 78 22.95 -10.40 5.64
C GLN A 78 24.11 -9.46 6.01
N LEU A 79 24.21 -8.27 5.40
CA LEU A 79 25.26 -7.32 5.75
C LEU A 79 24.95 -6.65 7.10
N PRO A 80 25.91 -6.56 8.03
CA PRO A 80 25.75 -5.71 9.21
C PRO A 80 25.65 -4.24 8.77
N ALA A 81 24.67 -3.54 9.34
CA ALA A 81 24.43 -2.11 9.13
C ALA A 81 25.64 -1.23 9.50
#